data_AF-A0A1V0V0P3-F1
#
_entry.id   AF-A0A1V0V0P3-F1
#
_cell.length_a   1.000
_cell.length_b   1.000
_cell.length_c   1.000
_cell.angle_alpha   90.00
_cell.angle_beta   90.00
_cell.angle_gamma   90.00
#
_symmetry.space_group_name_H-M   'P 1'
#
loop_
_entity.id
_entity.type
_entity.pdbx_description
1 polymer ?
#
loop_
_entity_poly.entity_id
_entity_poly.type
_entity_poly.pdbx_seq_one_letter_code
_entity_poly.pdbx_strand_id
1 'polypeptide(L)'
;MDKQEYVNLLRKILDDIKHNNNQKENLKKKLYENYGVFRGETQQIINGDIPLKKEMIIRIGMELYFITKIKEINPKGAFSEKEIEKAVSTSLNEDEILQKDLSIENFEKEEFPLVFRRVIKESENKYIVFEYAYRIAELYKRDLLKYNLDITKKYKYVQNKKGILSQSIDINFNLVSEIAESILNSTYDFKPVVLNVLKKPNENFIHYNEDELTLRIDESRIDILNGFHTILAIERALDLNHNIKVKIELEINYLELEEAKIYYNKLLLKGGVN
;
A
#
# COMPACT_ATOMS: atom_id res chain seq x y z
N MET A 1 -5.04 35.60 4.20
CA MET A 1 -4.68 35.66 5.63
C MET A 1 -3.19 35.44 5.73
N ASP A 2 -2.48 36.19 6.58
CA ASP A 2 -1.05 35.94 6.72
C ASP A 2 -0.78 34.66 7.54
N LYS A 3 0.47 34.15 7.48
CA LYS A 3 0.82 32.87 8.11
C LYS A 3 0.76 32.92 9.64
N GLN A 4 1.05 34.07 10.24
CA GLN A 4 1.03 34.22 11.68
C GLN A 4 -0.41 34.31 12.21
N GLU A 5 -1.27 35.04 11.50
CA GLU A 5 -2.72 35.07 11.72
C GLU A 5 -3.32 33.66 11.65
N TYR A 6 -2.94 32.88 10.64
CA TYR A 6 -3.39 31.49 10.49
C TYR A 6 -2.98 30.61 11.67
N VAL A 7 -1.72 30.71 12.12
CA VAL A 7 -1.22 29.94 13.27
C VAL A 7 -1.96 30.31 14.55
N ASN A 8 -2.24 31.60 14.76
CA ASN A 8 -3.00 32.06 15.92
C ASN A 8 -4.44 31.54 15.88
N LEU A 9 -5.07 31.54 14.70
CA LEU A 9 -6.41 30.97 14.51
C LEU A 9 -6.43 29.46 14.82
N LEU A 10 -5.46 28.70 14.32
CA LEU A 10 -5.36 27.28 14.62
C LEU A 10 -5.20 27.01 16.11
N ARG A 11 -4.36 27.78 16.81
CA ARG A 11 -4.19 27.63 18.26
C ARG A 11 -5.48 27.85 19.02
N LYS A 12 -6.27 28.85 18.63
CA LYS A 12 -7.59 29.10 19.22
C LYS A 12 -8.51 27.89 19.05
N ILE A 13 -8.56 27.31 17.85
CA ILE A 13 -9.43 26.16 17.56
C ILE A 13 -8.93 24.88 18.26
N LEU A 14 -7.61 24.70 18.39
CA LEU A 14 -7.04 23.61 19.18
C LEU A 14 -7.41 23.74 20.66
N ASP A 15 -7.44 24.95 21.20
CA ASP A 15 -7.89 25.23 22.57
C ASP A 15 -9.38 24.93 22.75
N ASP A 16 -10.22 25.28 21.76
CA ASP A 16 -11.65 24.89 21.76
C ASP A 16 -11.81 23.36 21.75
N ILE A 17 -11.03 22.66 20.92
CA ILE A 17 -11.07 21.19 20.77
C ILE A 17 -10.51 20.46 21.99
N LYS A 18 -9.60 21.08 22.74
CA LYS A 18 -9.02 20.52 23.97
C LYS A 18 -10.12 20.04 24.94
N HIS A 19 -11.22 20.78 24.98
CA HIS A 19 -12.38 20.51 25.83
C HIS A 19 -13.46 19.64 25.16
N ASN A 20 -13.38 19.38 23.85
CA ASN A 20 -14.29 18.52 23.12
C ASN A 20 -13.67 17.13 22.87
N ASN A 21 -14.01 16.16 23.71
CA ASN A 21 -13.46 14.80 23.63
C ASN A 21 -13.67 14.13 22.26
N ASN A 22 -14.81 14.35 21.61
CA ASN A 22 -15.10 13.73 20.31
C ASN A 22 -14.19 14.32 19.22
N GLN A 23 -14.10 15.64 19.13
CA GLN A 23 -13.23 16.30 18.14
C GLN A 23 -11.74 16.02 18.40
N LYS A 24 -11.33 15.96 19.67
CA LYS A 24 -9.96 15.59 20.07
C LYS A 24 -9.58 14.20 19.61
N GLU A 25 -10.43 13.19 19.87
CA GLU A 25 -10.16 11.83 19.43
C GLU A 25 -10.23 11.68 17.91
N ASN A 26 -11.12 12.41 17.24
CA ASN A 26 -11.19 12.45 15.79
C ASN A 26 -9.92 13.05 15.17
N LEU A 27 -9.43 14.18 15.70
CA LEU A 27 -8.18 14.81 15.26
C LEU A 27 -6.98 13.89 15.46
N LYS A 28 -6.88 13.24 16.62
CA LYS A 28 -5.84 12.22 16.90
C LYS A 28 -5.88 11.06 15.92
N LYS A 29 -7.08 10.56 15.62
CA LYS A 29 -7.28 9.48 14.65
C LYS A 29 -6.82 9.91 13.26
N LYS A 30 -7.32 11.05 12.77
CA LYS A 30 -7.03 11.53 11.41
C LYS A 30 -5.58 11.93 11.19
N LEU A 31 -4.96 12.62 12.14
CA LEU A 31 -3.53 12.96 12.04
C LEU A 31 -2.63 11.70 12.06
N TYR A 32 -3.02 10.66 12.78
CA TYR A 32 -2.35 9.36 12.75
C TYR A 32 -2.55 8.65 11.41
N GLU A 33 -3.80 8.52 10.95
CA GLU A 33 -4.13 7.82 9.71
C GLU A 33 -3.51 8.47 8.47
N ASN A 34 -3.56 9.79 8.38
CA ASN A 34 -3.16 10.51 7.17
C ASN A 34 -1.68 10.89 7.18
N TYR A 35 -1.09 11.10 8.36
CA TYR A 35 0.25 11.67 8.47
C TYR A 35 1.15 10.98 9.49
N GLY A 36 0.69 9.90 10.14
CA GLY A 36 1.49 9.13 11.09
C GLY A 36 1.73 9.80 12.45
N VAL A 37 1.09 10.94 12.75
CA VAL A 37 1.32 11.68 14.00
C VAL A 37 0.71 10.91 15.16
N PHE A 38 1.50 10.56 16.17
CA PHE A 38 1.01 9.77 17.28
C PHE A 38 -0.06 10.51 18.09
N ARG A 39 -0.96 9.74 18.71
CA ARG A 39 -2.02 10.31 19.57
C ARG A 39 -1.45 11.08 20.75
N GLY A 40 -0.31 10.64 21.31
CA GLY A 40 0.41 11.32 22.39
C GLY A 40 1.01 12.65 21.95
N GLU A 41 1.68 12.66 20.80
CA GLU A 41 2.21 13.89 20.19
C GLU A 41 1.08 14.86 19.82
N THR A 42 0.00 14.35 19.23
CA THR A 42 -1.21 15.15 18.95
C THR A 42 -1.80 15.73 20.24
N GLN A 43 -1.79 14.98 21.35
CA GLN A 43 -2.25 15.49 22.64
C GLN A 43 -1.35 16.63 23.16
N GLN A 44 -0.03 16.49 23.04
CA GLN A 44 0.93 17.52 23.41
C GLN A 44 0.76 18.78 22.54
N ILE A 45 0.48 18.61 21.24
CA ILE A 45 0.14 19.69 20.31
C ILE A 45 -1.14 20.42 20.76
N ILE A 46 -2.21 19.68 21.06
CA ILE A 46 -3.49 20.25 21.53
C ILE A 46 -3.29 21.03 22.83
N ASN A 47 -2.42 20.53 23.73
CA ASN A 47 -2.10 21.21 24.98
C ASN A 47 -1.23 22.46 24.80
N GLY A 48 -0.57 22.61 23.64
CA GLY A 48 0.41 23.66 23.39
C GLY A 48 1.80 23.36 23.95
N ASP A 49 2.07 22.11 24.33
CA ASP A 49 3.32 21.67 24.95
C ASP A 49 4.49 21.62 23.95
N ILE A 50 4.18 21.51 22.65
CA ILE A 50 5.17 21.39 21.57
C ILE A 50 5.00 22.51 20.54
N PRO A 51 6.10 23.15 20.10
CA PRO A 51 6.05 24.13 19.03
C PRO A 51 5.69 23.50 17.69
N LEU A 52 4.72 24.10 17.00
CA LEU A 52 4.28 23.64 15.69
C LEU A 52 5.28 24.04 14.58
N LYS A 53 5.87 23.04 13.92
CA LYS A 53 6.63 23.23 12.69
C LYS A 53 5.67 23.50 11.52
N LYS A 54 6.17 24.16 10.47
CA LYS A 54 5.38 24.58 9.29
C LYS A 54 4.55 23.45 8.67
N GLU A 55 5.15 22.29 8.46
CA GLU A 55 4.47 21.13 7.85
C GLU A 55 3.35 20.61 8.76
N MET A 56 3.57 20.62 10.07
CA MET A 56 2.57 20.22 11.06
C MET A 56 1.40 21.21 11.13
N ILE A 57 1.69 22.52 11.03
CA ILE A 57 0.67 23.58 10.95
C ILE A 57 -0.29 23.31 9.79
N ILE A 58 0.25 22.96 8.62
CA ILE A 58 -0.55 22.68 7.43
C ILE A 58 -1.39 21.42 7.63
N ARG A 59 -0.80 20.32 8.13
CA ARG A 59 -1.52 19.05 8.38
C ARG A 59 -2.67 19.21 9.36
N ILE A 60 -2.40 19.84 10.52
CA ILE A 60 -3.43 20.13 11.51
C ILE A 60 -4.53 20.99 10.89
N GLY A 61 -4.15 22.01 10.13
CA GLY A 61 -5.08 22.86 9.40
C GLY A 61 -6.01 22.10 8.46
N MET A 62 -5.46 21.16 7.69
CA MET A 62 -6.24 20.28 6.81
C MET A 62 -7.24 19.43 7.59
N GLU A 63 -6.80 18.75 8.65
CA GLU A 63 -7.69 17.89 9.43
C GLU A 63 -8.74 18.67 10.20
N LEU A 64 -8.35 19.79 10.81
CA LEU A 64 -9.31 20.65 11.50
C LEU A 64 -10.34 21.23 10.54
N TYR A 65 -9.94 21.61 9.32
CA TYR A 65 -10.89 22.03 8.29
C TYR A 65 -11.86 20.91 7.96
N PHE A 66 -11.37 19.68 7.83
CA PHE A 66 -12.21 18.52 7.56
C PHE A 66 -13.21 18.24 8.70
N ILE A 67 -12.77 18.33 9.96
CA ILE A 67 -13.57 18.03 11.15
C ILE A 67 -14.60 19.14 11.44
N THR A 68 -14.20 20.40 11.35
CA THR A 68 -15.02 21.54 11.80
C THR A 68 -15.76 22.24 10.67
N LYS A 69 -15.33 22.05 9.42
CA LYS A 69 -15.82 22.74 8.21
C LYS A 69 -15.69 24.27 8.25
N ILE A 70 -14.91 24.82 9.19
CA ILE A 70 -14.61 26.26 9.30
C ILE A 70 -13.70 26.66 8.13
N LYS A 71 -14.18 27.48 7.18
CA LYS A 71 -13.45 27.76 5.93
C LYS A 71 -12.12 28.49 6.15
N GLU A 72 -12.05 29.29 7.21
CA GLU A 72 -10.94 30.17 7.54
C GLU A 72 -9.67 29.38 7.90
N ILE A 73 -9.81 28.14 8.40
CA ILE A 73 -8.67 27.26 8.68
C ILE A 73 -8.25 26.40 7.50
N ASN A 74 -8.87 26.54 6.33
CA ASN A 74 -8.37 25.86 5.15
C ASN A 74 -6.98 26.42 4.78
N PRO A 75 -5.91 25.60 4.76
CA PRO A 75 -4.55 26.08 4.54
C PRO A 75 -4.34 26.70 3.16
N LYS A 76 -5.23 26.44 2.18
CA LYS A 76 -5.20 27.08 0.86
C LYS A 76 -5.29 28.62 0.93
N GLY A 77 -5.84 29.18 2.02
CA GLY A 77 -5.94 30.62 2.22
C GLY A 77 -4.67 31.28 2.79
N ALA A 78 -3.69 30.50 3.25
CA ALA A 78 -2.48 30.97 3.94
C ALA A 78 -1.17 30.38 3.40
N PHE A 79 -1.23 29.27 2.68
CA PHE A 79 -0.06 28.56 2.13
C PHE A 79 -0.23 28.33 0.63
N SER A 80 0.90 28.35 -0.08
CA SER A 80 0.95 27.99 -1.49
C SER A 80 0.72 26.50 -1.72
N GLU A 81 0.28 26.13 -2.91
CA GLU A 81 0.06 24.72 -3.29
C GLU A 81 1.32 23.87 -3.08
N LYS A 82 2.50 24.39 -3.47
CA LYS A 82 3.79 23.71 -3.25
C LYS A 82 4.08 23.43 -1.76
N GLU A 83 3.72 24.34 -0.87
CA GLU A 83 3.90 24.15 0.57
C GLU A 83 2.94 23.08 1.11
N ILE A 84 1.71 23.06 0.60
CA ILE A 84 0.70 22.05 0.96
C ILE A 84 1.15 20.68 0.45
N GLU A 85 1.52 20.57 -0.83
CA GLU A 85 2.05 19.34 -1.44
C GLU A 85 3.26 18.82 -0.68
N LYS A 86 4.19 19.70 -0.30
CA LYS A 86 5.33 19.32 0.54
C LYS A 86 4.86 18.81 1.90
N ALA A 87 3.99 19.52 2.60
CA ALA A 87 3.52 19.10 3.92
C ALA A 87 2.81 17.74 3.90
N VAL A 88 2.05 17.46 2.84
CA VAL A 88 1.36 16.18 2.63
C VAL A 88 2.34 15.07 2.23
N SER A 89 3.26 15.34 1.31
CA SER A 89 4.24 14.35 0.82
C SER A 89 5.33 14.01 1.84
N THR A 90 5.70 14.95 2.72
CA THR A 90 6.72 14.74 3.76
C THR A 90 6.17 13.99 4.99
N SER A 91 5.09 13.20 4.86
CA SER A 91 4.56 12.39 5.98
C SER A 91 5.65 11.46 6.50
N LEU A 92 6.29 11.89 7.59
CA LEU A 92 7.14 11.06 8.43
C LEU A 92 6.19 10.03 9.03
N ASN A 93 6.18 8.86 8.40
CA ASN A 93 6.14 7.55 9.05
C ASN A 93 5.97 6.43 8.03
N GLU A 94 6.50 6.56 6.81
CA GLU A 94 6.77 5.35 6.05
C GLU A 94 7.66 4.41 6.85
N ASP A 95 8.73 4.91 7.48
CA ASP A 95 9.66 4.12 8.27
C ASP A 95 9.15 3.63 9.65
N GLU A 96 8.20 4.32 10.30
CA GLU A 96 7.63 3.88 11.59
C GLU A 96 6.30 3.11 11.43
N ILE A 97 5.50 3.37 10.38
CA ILE A 97 4.45 2.44 9.92
C ILE A 97 5.13 1.16 9.43
N LEU A 98 6.23 1.29 8.68
CA LEU A 98 7.14 0.18 8.39
C LEU A 98 7.55 -0.52 9.68
N GLN A 99 8.05 0.11 10.73
CA GLN A 99 8.47 -0.63 11.95
C GLN A 99 7.32 -1.29 12.74
N LYS A 100 6.09 -0.76 12.68
CA LYS A 100 4.91 -1.37 13.33
C LYS A 100 4.26 -2.46 12.50
N ASP A 101 4.29 -2.33 11.17
CA ASP A 101 3.91 -3.38 10.26
C ASP A 101 5.03 -4.46 10.27
N LEU A 102 6.31 -4.10 10.02
CA LEU A 102 7.53 -4.95 9.98
C LEU A 102 7.98 -5.56 11.30
N SER A 103 7.39 -5.24 12.46
CA SER A 103 7.67 -6.09 13.62
C SER A 103 7.22 -7.48 13.21
N ILE A 104 8.15 -8.40 13.01
CA ILE A 104 7.93 -9.74 12.47
C ILE A 104 6.75 -10.42 13.21
N GLU A 105 6.60 -10.12 14.50
CA GLU A 105 5.50 -10.56 15.38
C GLU A 105 4.08 -10.09 14.97
N ASN A 106 3.91 -8.95 14.28
CA ASN A 106 2.60 -8.49 13.79
C ASN A 106 2.25 -9.06 12.41
N PHE A 107 3.25 -9.37 11.58
CA PHE A 107 3.01 -10.07 10.31
C PHE A 107 2.67 -11.54 10.50
N GLU A 108 2.95 -12.12 11.67
CA GLU A 108 2.63 -13.52 11.96
C GLU A 108 1.14 -13.87 11.77
N LYS A 109 0.24 -12.87 11.66
CA LYS A 109 -1.21 -13.07 11.59
C LYS A 109 -1.91 -12.32 10.45
N GLU A 110 -1.20 -11.86 9.41
CA GLU A 110 -1.93 -11.28 8.26
C GLU A 110 -2.79 -12.38 7.62
N GLU A 111 -4.09 -12.14 7.65
CA GLU A 111 -5.18 -12.98 7.15
C GLU A 111 -6.20 -12.05 6.49
N PHE A 112 -7.15 -12.65 5.78
CA PHE A 112 -8.31 -11.94 5.27
C PHE A 112 -9.12 -11.26 6.42
N PRO A 113 -9.63 -10.03 6.23
CA PRO A 113 -9.61 -9.24 5.00
C PRO A 113 -8.27 -8.52 4.76
N LEU A 114 -7.78 -8.56 3.52
CA LEU A 114 -6.58 -7.81 3.12
C LEU A 114 -6.94 -6.36 2.84
N VAL A 115 -6.13 -5.43 3.35
CA VAL A 115 -6.34 -3.99 3.15
C VAL A 115 -5.11 -3.37 2.51
N PHE A 116 -5.29 -2.79 1.33
CA PHE A 116 -4.32 -1.97 0.63
C PHE A 116 -4.68 -0.50 0.84
N ARG A 117 -3.68 0.34 1.09
CA ARG A 117 -3.86 1.79 1.33
C ARG A 117 -3.22 2.59 0.20
N ARG A 118 -3.67 3.83 0.02
CA ARG A 118 -3.20 4.73 -1.07
C ARG A 118 -3.39 4.10 -2.45
N VAL A 119 -4.50 3.40 -2.62
CA VAL A 119 -4.85 2.71 -3.86
C VAL A 119 -5.47 3.70 -4.83
N ILE A 120 -5.03 3.66 -6.08
CA ILE A 120 -5.61 4.43 -7.18
C ILE A 120 -6.52 3.49 -7.96
N LYS A 121 -7.82 3.83 -8.06
CA LYS A 121 -8.76 3.14 -8.95
C LYS A 121 -8.58 3.66 -10.37
N GLU A 122 -8.02 2.83 -11.26
CA GLU A 122 -7.82 3.18 -12.68
C GLU A 122 -9.09 2.91 -13.49
N SER A 123 -9.81 1.84 -13.17
CA SER A 123 -11.13 1.53 -13.74
C SER A 123 -11.96 0.73 -12.75
N GLU A 124 -13.19 0.35 -13.14
CA GLU A 124 -14.10 -0.37 -12.24
C GLU A 124 -13.50 -1.67 -11.66
N ASN A 125 -12.71 -2.39 -12.46
CA ASN A 125 -12.11 -3.66 -12.09
C ASN A 125 -10.57 -3.59 -12.00
N LYS A 126 -9.98 -2.40 -11.94
CA LYS A 126 -8.53 -2.22 -11.99
C LYS A 126 -8.04 -1.18 -11.01
N TYR A 127 -7.08 -1.57 -10.19
CA TYR A 127 -6.53 -0.79 -9.09
C TYR A 127 -5.01 -0.84 -9.15
N ILE A 128 -4.36 0.27 -8.78
CA ILE A 128 -2.90 0.40 -8.74
C ILE A 128 -2.51 0.81 -7.32
N VAL A 129 -1.50 0.15 -6.75
CA VAL A 129 -0.98 0.47 -5.43
C VAL A 129 0.53 0.24 -5.38
N PHE A 130 1.25 1.07 -4.63
CA PHE A 130 2.65 0.83 -4.32
C PHE A 130 2.75 0.18 -2.94
N GLU A 131 3.23 -1.05 -2.90
CA GLU A 131 3.39 -1.83 -1.67
C GLU A 131 4.84 -2.17 -1.43
N TYR A 132 5.19 -2.43 -0.17
CA TYR A 132 6.52 -2.88 0.15
C TYR A 132 6.75 -4.32 -0.29
N ALA A 133 7.94 -4.57 -0.85
CA ALA A 133 8.35 -5.87 -1.36
C ALA A 133 8.21 -6.99 -0.31
N TYR A 134 8.61 -6.72 0.94
CA TYR A 134 8.52 -7.69 2.03
C TYR A 134 7.08 -8.15 2.30
N ARG A 135 6.10 -7.25 2.26
CA ARG A 135 4.70 -7.61 2.51
C ARG A 135 4.19 -8.55 1.43
N ILE A 136 4.62 -8.35 0.19
CA ILE A 136 4.23 -9.20 -0.93
C ILE A 136 4.87 -10.59 -0.84
N ALA A 137 6.12 -10.68 -0.40
CA ALA A 137 6.73 -11.97 -0.08
C ALA A 137 5.97 -12.67 1.07
N GLU A 138 5.56 -11.96 2.10
CA GLU A 138 4.76 -12.52 3.21
C GLU A 138 3.40 -13.03 2.75
N LEU A 139 2.65 -12.24 1.95
CA LEU A 139 1.36 -12.69 1.40
C LEU A 139 1.53 -13.94 0.53
N TYR A 140 2.65 -14.07 -0.20
CA TYR A 140 2.97 -15.27 -0.96
C TYR A 140 3.32 -16.47 -0.06
N LYS A 141 4.22 -16.29 0.94
CA LYS A 141 4.59 -17.33 1.91
C LYS A 141 3.39 -17.89 2.69
N ARG A 142 2.36 -17.06 2.88
CA ARG A 142 1.10 -17.39 3.57
C ARG A 142 0.02 -17.99 2.67
N ASP A 143 0.34 -18.31 1.42
CA ASP A 143 -0.64 -18.84 0.46
C ASP A 143 -1.83 -17.88 0.17
N LEU A 144 -1.70 -16.58 0.46
CA LEU A 144 -2.71 -15.57 0.15
C LEU A 144 -2.59 -15.10 -1.31
N LEU A 145 -1.38 -15.17 -1.88
CA LEU A 145 -1.11 -15.02 -3.31
C LEU A 145 -0.72 -16.38 -3.90
N LYS A 146 -1.31 -16.77 -5.02
CA LYS A 146 -1.01 -18.05 -5.66
C LYS A 146 -0.67 -17.90 -7.13
N TYR A 147 0.31 -18.67 -7.59
CA TYR A 147 0.54 -18.81 -9.03
C TYR A 147 -0.54 -19.70 -9.64
N ASN A 148 -1.24 -19.21 -10.67
CA ASN A 148 -2.31 -19.95 -11.32
C ASN A 148 -1.84 -20.57 -12.64
N LEU A 149 -1.62 -21.89 -12.62
CA LEU A 149 -1.25 -22.67 -13.81
C LEU A 149 -2.34 -22.65 -14.90
N ASP A 150 -3.61 -22.57 -14.50
CA ASP A 150 -4.75 -22.57 -15.43
C ASP A 150 -4.82 -21.28 -16.24
N ILE A 151 -4.30 -20.18 -15.70
CA ILE A 151 -4.25 -18.87 -16.36
C ILE A 151 -2.98 -18.74 -17.19
N THR A 152 -1.83 -19.01 -16.56
CA THR A 152 -0.52 -18.65 -17.14
C THR A 152 -0.01 -19.64 -18.18
N LYS A 153 -0.45 -20.90 -18.15
CA LYS A 153 -0.02 -21.99 -19.05
C LYS A 153 1.52 -22.20 -19.15
N LYS A 154 2.32 -21.58 -18.27
CA LYS A 154 3.78 -21.74 -18.20
C LYS A 154 4.13 -22.83 -17.19
N TYR A 155 4.13 -24.08 -17.65
CA TYR A 155 4.51 -25.25 -16.85
C TYR A 155 5.38 -26.22 -17.65
N LYS A 156 6.12 -27.04 -16.91
CA LYS A 156 6.86 -28.20 -17.42
C LYS A 156 6.34 -29.46 -16.77
N TYR A 157 6.42 -30.58 -17.48
CA TYR A 157 6.11 -31.89 -16.91
C TYR A 157 7.35 -32.43 -16.20
N VAL A 158 7.17 -32.82 -14.93
CA VAL A 158 8.20 -33.43 -14.10
C VAL A 158 7.73 -34.81 -13.68
N GLN A 159 8.56 -35.81 -13.97
CA GLN A 159 8.32 -37.17 -13.55
C GLN A 159 8.94 -37.39 -12.17
N ASN A 160 8.14 -37.85 -11.20
CA ASN A 160 8.67 -38.19 -9.88
C ASN A 160 9.40 -39.54 -9.90
N LYS A 161 10.08 -39.88 -8.78
CA LYS A 161 10.81 -41.17 -8.62
C LYS A 161 9.93 -42.41 -8.81
N LYS A 162 8.59 -42.28 -8.75
CA LYS A 162 7.60 -43.35 -8.96
C LYS A 162 7.07 -43.40 -10.40
N GLY A 163 7.61 -42.60 -11.31
CA GLY A 163 7.19 -42.55 -12.70
C GLY A 163 5.94 -41.70 -12.99
N ILE A 164 5.37 -41.02 -11.98
CA ILE A 164 4.16 -40.21 -12.14
C ILE A 164 4.54 -38.85 -12.71
N LEU A 165 3.94 -38.49 -13.84
CA LEU A 165 4.03 -37.16 -14.47
C LEU A 165 3.18 -36.16 -13.70
N SER A 166 3.77 -35.04 -13.31
CA SER A 166 3.13 -33.92 -12.63
C SER A 166 3.49 -32.61 -13.31
N GLN A 167 2.60 -31.63 -13.30
CA GLN A 167 2.89 -30.29 -13.82
C GLN A 167 3.61 -29.47 -12.73
N SER A 168 4.71 -28.84 -13.10
CA SER A 168 5.46 -27.90 -12.28
C SER A 168 5.57 -26.56 -12.97
N ILE A 169 5.58 -25.47 -12.20
CA ILE A 169 5.84 -24.14 -12.73
C ILE A 169 7.23 -24.14 -13.39
N ASP A 170 7.34 -23.48 -14.54
CA ASP A 170 8.63 -23.31 -15.21
C ASP A 170 9.34 -22.04 -14.70
N ILE A 171 10.24 -22.24 -13.74
CA ILE A 171 10.98 -21.17 -13.07
C ILE A 171 12.41 -21.12 -13.61
N ASN A 172 12.86 -19.93 -14.02
CA ASN A 172 14.24 -19.66 -14.38
C ASN A 172 14.97 -19.14 -13.14
N PHE A 173 15.66 -20.03 -12.42
CA PHE A 173 16.34 -19.68 -11.17
C PHE A 173 17.55 -18.75 -11.36
N ASN A 174 18.16 -18.72 -12.55
CA ASN A 174 19.23 -17.78 -12.86
C ASN A 174 18.67 -16.36 -12.88
N LEU A 175 17.56 -16.16 -13.60
CA LEU A 175 16.84 -14.88 -13.64
C LEU A 175 16.39 -14.45 -12.23
N VAL A 176 15.85 -15.37 -11.42
CA VAL A 176 15.48 -15.07 -10.02
C VAL A 176 16.69 -14.57 -9.22
N SER A 177 17.87 -15.18 -9.42
CA SER A 177 19.09 -14.79 -8.71
C SER A 177 19.60 -13.42 -9.18
N GLU A 178 19.58 -13.15 -10.49
CA GLU A 178 19.96 -11.85 -11.07
C GLU A 178 19.05 -10.71 -10.59
N ILE A 179 17.73 -10.96 -10.52
CA ILE A 179 16.78 -9.99 -9.97
C ILE A 179 17.07 -9.77 -8.49
N ALA A 180 17.28 -10.83 -7.70
CA ALA A 180 17.54 -10.70 -6.26
C ALA A 180 18.81 -9.88 -5.98
N GLU A 181 19.87 -10.12 -6.74
CA GLU A 181 21.11 -9.32 -6.67
C GLU A 181 20.86 -7.85 -7.04
N SER A 182 20.07 -7.60 -8.09
CA SER A 182 19.71 -6.24 -8.50
C SER A 182 18.86 -5.51 -7.44
N ILE A 183 17.99 -6.24 -6.73
CA ILE A 183 17.20 -5.71 -5.60
C ILE A 183 18.14 -5.32 -4.44
N LEU A 184 19.07 -6.21 -4.07
CA LEU A 184 20.04 -5.95 -3.01
C LEU A 184 20.93 -4.73 -3.32
N ASN A 185 21.29 -4.56 -4.59
CA ASN A 185 22.09 -3.44 -5.06
C ASN A 185 21.26 -2.17 -5.34
N SER A 186 19.93 -2.21 -5.14
CA SER A 186 19.01 -1.09 -5.45
C SER A 186 19.07 -0.61 -6.90
N THR A 187 19.39 -1.50 -7.84
CA THR A 187 19.48 -1.20 -9.29
C THR A 187 18.33 -1.81 -10.10
N TYR A 188 17.47 -2.61 -9.48
CA TYR A 188 16.36 -3.26 -10.17
C TYR A 188 15.25 -2.26 -10.50
N ASP A 189 14.92 -2.16 -11.78
CA ASP A 189 13.74 -1.44 -12.26
C ASP A 189 12.52 -2.38 -12.26
N PHE A 190 11.58 -2.11 -11.36
CA PHE A 190 10.45 -2.99 -11.14
C PHE A 190 9.42 -2.83 -12.24
N LYS A 191 9.19 -3.90 -12.99
CA LYS A 191 7.94 -4.06 -13.74
C LYS A 191 6.79 -4.30 -12.74
N PRO A 192 5.58 -3.79 -13.01
CA PRO A 192 4.44 -4.02 -12.13
C PRO A 192 4.16 -5.51 -11.93
N VAL A 193 3.95 -5.90 -10.67
CA VAL A 193 3.41 -7.22 -10.32
C VAL A 193 1.90 -7.17 -10.56
N VAL A 194 1.40 -8.08 -11.38
CA VAL A 194 -0.02 -8.11 -11.74
C VAL A 194 -0.71 -9.21 -10.95
N LEU A 195 -1.69 -8.81 -10.16
CA LEU A 195 -2.55 -9.67 -9.36
C LEU A 195 -3.97 -9.69 -9.93
N ASN A 196 -4.66 -10.82 -9.77
CA ASN A 196 -6.08 -10.94 -10.05
C ASN A 196 -6.81 -11.50 -8.84
N VAL A 197 -7.68 -10.70 -8.24
CA VAL A 197 -8.67 -11.16 -7.29
C VAL A 197 -9.77 -11.87 -8.08
N LEU A 198 -9.95 -13.16 -7.86
CA LEU A 198 -10.90 -13.95 -8.65
C LEU A 198 -12.33 -13.50 -8.37
N LYS A 199 -12.99 -12.97 -9.40
CA LYS A 199 -14.41 -12.63 -9.35
C LYS A 199 -15.24 -13.90 -9.47
N LYS A 200 -16.20 -14.06 -8.56
CA LYS A 200 -17.22 -15.12 -8.62
C LYS A 200 -18.60 -14.52 -8.91
N PRO A 201 -19.46 -15.22 -9.63
CA PRO A 201 -20.83 -14.75 -9.86
C PRO A 201 -21.56 -14.51 -8.53
N ASN A 202 -22.24 -13.38 -8.41
CA ASN A 202 -23.04 -12.97 -7.25
C ASN A 202 -22.27 -12.71 -5.94
N GLU A 203 -20.94 -12.69 -5.98
CA GLU A 203 -20.11 -12.36 -4.81
C GLU A 203 -19.30 -11.10 -5.11
N ASN A 204 -19.30 -10.15 -4.18
CA ASN A 204 -18.41 -8.99 -4.24
C ASN A 204 -17.42 -9.07 -3.10
N PHE A 205 -16.17 -9.41 -3.44
CA PHE A 205 -15.08 -9.53 -2.47
C PHE A 205 -14.24 -8.26 -2.35
N ILE A 206 -14.50 -7.26 -3.19
CA ILE A 206 -13.67 -6.06 -3.29
C ILE A 206 -14.47 -4.82 -2.89
N HIS A 207 -13.92 -4.07 -1.96
CA HIS A 207 -14.52 -2.86 -1.41
C HIS A 207 -13.50 -1.74 -1.51
N TYR A 208 -13.76 -0.79 -2.42
CA TYR A 208 -12.93 0.39 -2.56
C TYR A 208 -13.60 1.58 -1.89
N ASN A 209 -12.89 2.26 -0.99
CA ASN A 209 -13.31 3.50 -0.37
C ASN A 209 -12.57 4.67 -1.03
N GLU A 210 -13.29 5.47 -1.82
CA GLU A 210 -12.75 6.64 -2.52
C GLU A 210 -12.25 7.73 -1.57
N ASP A 211 -12.93 7.94 -0.44
CA ASP A 211 -12.57 8.99 0.53
C ASP A 211 -11.27 8.65 1.28
N GLU A 212 -11.02 7.36 1.50
CA GLU A 212 -9.84 6.87 2.24
C GLU A 212 -8.73 6.34 1.32
N LEU A 213 -8.99 6.22 0.01
CA LEU A 213 -8.11 5.58 -0.97
C LEU A 213 -7.67 4.17 -0.51
N THR A 214 -8.62 3.40 0.03
CA THR A 214 -8.36 2.04 0.55
C THR A 214 -9.09 0.99 -0.29
N LEU A 215 -8.40 -0.12 -0.55
CA LEU A 215 -8.97 -1.31 -1.18
C LEU A 215 -8.95 -2.44 -0.18
N ARG A 216 -10.14 -2.93 0.17
CA ARG A 216 -10.32 -4.09 1.04
C ARG A 216 -10.75 -5.29 0.23
N ILE A 217 -10.09 -6.43 0.43
CA ILE A 217 -10.41 -7.73 -0.16
C ILE A 217 -10.86 -8.63 0.98
N ASP A 218 -12.12 -9.05 0.98
CA ASP A 218 -12.71 -9.79 2.10
C ASP A 218 -12.20 -11.23 2.17
N GLU A 219 -12.49 -12.08 1.19
CA GLU A 219 -12.03 -13.47 1.17
C GLU A 219 -12.10 -14.02 -0.26
N SER A 220 -11.04 -13.84 -1.04
CA SER A 220 -10.98 -14.38 -2.40
C SER A 220 -9.59 -14.88 -2.77
N ARG A 221 -9.55 -15.79 -3.73
CA ARG A 221 -8.30 -16.27 -4.32
C ARG A 221 -7.65 -15.12 -5.10
N ILE A 222 -6.40 -14.81 -4.77
CA ILE A 222 -5.61 -13.81 -5.48
C ILE A 222 -4.53 -14.53 -6.30
N ASP A 223 -4.69 -14.47 -7.62
CA ASP A 223 -3.78 -15.10 -8.57
C ASP A 223 -2.70 -14.14 -9.04
N ILE A 224 -1.44 -14.60 -9.04
CA ILE A 224 -0.31 -13.89 -9.61
C ILE A 224 -0.35 -14.11 -11.13
N LEU A 225 -0.70 -13.07 -11.89
CA LEU A 225 -0.72 -13.10 -13.36
C LEU A 225 0.65 -12.78 -13.95
N ASN A 226 1.37 -11.84 -13.37
CA ASN A 226 2.72 -11.45 -13.81
C ASN A 226 3.58 -11.06 -12.61
N GLY A 227 4.90 -11.18 -12.76
CA GLY A 227 5.85 -10.84 -11.69
C GLY A 227 6.15 -11.99 -10.72
N PHE A 228 5.85 -13.25 -11.09
CA PHE A 228 6.15 -14.41 -10.24
C PHE A 228 7.64 -14.55 -9.93
N HIS A 229 8.52 -14.46 -10.93
CA HIS A 229 9.98 -14.47 -10.72
C HIS A 229 10.43 -13.28 -9.85
N THR A 230 9.78 -12.13 -9.96
CA THR A 230 10.05 -10.94 -9.12
C THR A 230 9.71 -11.23 -7.66
N ILE A 231 8.57 -11.85 -7.36
CA ILE A 231 8.18 -12.24 -5.99
C ILE A 231 9.19 -13.24 -5.40
N LEU A 232 9.58 -14.27 -6.16
CA LEU A 232 10.60 -15.24 -5.72
C LEU A 232 11.96 -14.59 -5.49
N ALA A 233 12.32 -13.60 -6.31
CA ALA A 233 13.57 -12.86 -6.15
C ALA A 233 13.55 -11.94 -4.93
N ILE A 234 12.39 -11.31 -4.64
CA ILE A 234 12.19 -10.53 -3.42
C ILE A 234 12.34 -11.42 -2.18
N GLU A 235 11.70 -12.60 -2.17
CA GLU A 235 11.84 -13.57 -1.07
C GLU A 235 13.31 -13.92 -0.85
N ARG A 236 14.03 -14.30 -1.91
CA ARG A 236 15.46 -14.61 -1.84
C ARG A 236 16.31 -13.43 -1.35
N ALA A 237 15.99 -12.21 -1.80
CA ALA A 237 16.72 -11.02 -1.38
C ALA A 237 16.49 -10.72 0.12
N LEU A 238 15.27 -10.90 0.62
CA LEU A 238 14.92 -10.71 2.03
C LEU A 238 15.60 -11.73 2.94
N ASP A 239 15.71 -12.99 2.50
CA ASP A 239 16.45 -14.02 3.24
C ASP A 239 17.93 -13.63 3.43
N LEU A 240 18.51 -12.89 2.48
CA LEU A 240 19.88 -12.38 2.55
C LEU A 240 19.98 -11.05 3.32
N ASN A 241 18.97 -10.18 3.19
CA ASN A 241 18.90 -8.89 3.87
C ASN A 241 17.45 -8.53 4.23
N HIS A 242 17.08 -8.74 5.49
CA HIS A 242 15.76 -8.44 6.02
C HIS A 242 15.40 -6.94 6.04
N ASN A 243 16.36 -6.04 5.82
CA ASN A 243 16.16 -4.59 5.89
C ASN A 243 15.84 -3.94 4.53
N ILE A 244 15.50 -4.72 3.51
CA ILE A 244 15.14 -4.19 2.19
C ILE A 244 13.84 -3.38 2.28
N LYS A 245 13.93 -2.07 2.01
CA LYS A 245 12.80 -1.12 2.02
C LYS A 245 12.38 -0.72 0.61
N VAL A 246 12.23 -1.70 -0.26
CA VAL A 246 11.86 -1.47 -1.64
C VAL A 246 10.34 -1.49 -1.78
N LYS A 247 9.81 -0.55 -2.55
CA LYS A 247 8.40 -0.53 -2.96
C LYS A 247 8.28 -1.02 -4.38
N ILE A 248 7.21 -1.78 -4.63
CA ILE A 248 6.87 -2.30 -5.93
C ILE A 248 5.48 -1.86 -6.31
N GLU A 249 5.28 -1.59 -7.59
CA GLU A 249 3.95 -1.32 -8.14
C GLU A 249 3.18 -2.64 -8.26
N LEU A 250 1.99 -2.66 -7.69
CA LEU A 250 1.01 -3.72 -7.87
C LEU A 250 -0.12 -3.21 -8.73
N GLU A 251 -0.47 -4.01 -9.73
CA GLU A 251 -1.69 -3.87 -10.49
C GLU A 251 -2.67 -4.95 -10.03
N ILE A 252 -3.75 -4.56 -9.35
CA ILE A 252 -4.76 -5.47 -8.83
C ILE A 252 -5.99 -5.41 -9.72
N ASN A 253 -6.32 -6.55 -10.33
CA ASN A 253 -7.49 -6.71 -11.19
C ASN A 253 -8.58 -7.50 -10.45
N TYR A 254 -9.85 -7.23 -10.75
CA TYR A 254 -11.00 -8.00 -10.26
C TYR A 254 -11.77 -8.62 -11.42
N LEU A 255 -11.29 -9.77 -11.89
CA LEU A 255 -11.76 -10.42 -13.11
C LEU A 255 -12.17 -11.87 -12.87
N GLU A 256 -13.09 -12.35 -13.69
CA GLU A 256 -13.40 -13.77 -13.79
C GLU A 256 -12.24 -14.54 -14.43
N LEU A 257 -12.23 -15.87 -14.30
CA LEU A 257 -11.13 -16.71 -14.77
C LEU A 257 -10.83 -16.54 -16.27
N GLU A 258 -11.87 -16.47 -17.12
CA GLU A 258 -11.70 -16.32 -18.57
C GLU A 258 -11.22 -14.91 -18.95
N GLU A 259 -11.71 -13.88 -18.26
CA GLU A 259 -11.24 -12.51 -18.42
C GLU A 259 -9.76 -12.37 -18.02
N ALA A 260 -9.36 -13.00 -16.91
CA ALA A 260 -7.98 -13.03 -16.46
C ALA A 260 -7.04 -13.75 -17.45
N LYS A 261 -7.49 -14.84 -18.09
CA LYS A 261 -6.75 -15.51 -19.18
C LYS A 261 -6.56 -14.59 -20.38
N ILE A 262 -7.60 -13.88 -20.81
CA ILE A 262 -7.52 -12.92 -21.91
C ILE A 262 -6.56 -11.79 -21.54
N TYR A 263 -6.64 -11.29 -20.31
CA TYR A 263 -5.75 -10.25 -19.80
C TYR A 263 -4.29 -10.69 -19.80
N TYR A 264 -4.00 -11.87 -19.26
CA TYR A 264 -2.66 -12.46 -19.26
C TYR A 264 -2.07 -12.58 -20.67
N ASN A 265 -2.86 -13.06 -21.63
CA ASN A 265 -2.41 -13.13 -23.03
C ASN A 265 -2.07 -11.76 -23.61
N LYS A 266 -2.84 -10.70 -23.27
CA LYS A 266 -2.53 -9.32 -23.68
C LYS A 266 -1.24 -8.82 -23.05
N LEU A 267 -0.96 -9.17 -21.79
CA LEU A 267 0.31 -8.84 -21.12
C LEU A 267 1.50 -9.46 -21.86
N LEU A 268 1.39 -10.74 -22.27
CA LEU A 268 2.44 -11.40 -23.04
C LEU A 268 2.71 -10.73 -24.40
N LEU A 269 1.66 -10.27 -25.08
CA LEU A 269 1.79 -9.58 -26.37
C LEU A 269 2.41 -8.18 -26.23
N LYS A 270 2.05 -7.44 -25.18
CA LYS A 270 2.63 -6.11 -24.89
C LYS A 270 4.05 -6.20 -24.34
N GLY A 271 4.37 -7.29 -23.66
CA GLY A 271 5.65 -7.51 -23.00
C GLY A 271 6.80 -7.91 -23.91
N GLY A 272 6.58 -8.07 -25.22
CA GLY A 272 7.62 -8.20 -26.23
C GLY A 272 8.79 -9.10 -25.84
N VAL A 273 8.57 -10.43 -25.89
CA VAL A 273 9.60 -11.49 -25.84
C VAL A 273 10.34 -11.62 -24.48
N ASN A 274 10.19 -12.79 -23.85
CA ASN A 274 11.06 -13.23 -22.75
C ASN A 274 12.52 -13.30 -23.22
#